data_AF-A0AAP7ZIL9-F1
#
_entry.id   AF-A0AAP7ZIL9-F1
#
_cell.length_a   1.000
_cell.length_b   1.000
_cell.length_c   1.000
_cell.angle_alpha   90.00
_cell.angle_beta   90.00
_cell.angle_gamma   90.00
#
_symmetry.space_group_name_H-M   'P 1'
#
loop_
_entity.id
_entity.type
_entity.pdbx_description
1 polymer ?
#
loop_
_entity_poly.entity_id
_entity_poly.type
_entity_poly.pdbx_seq_one_letter_code
_entity_poly.pdbx_strand_id
1 'polypeptide(L)' 'MLRDEGEAYVRKLDAAGANVVATRCNGMIHDVGLLNVLSGLPATRAARHQASEALKPPLK' A
#
# COMPACT_ATOMS: atom_id res chain seq x y z
N MET A 1 -12.96 -5.69 6.22
CA MET A 1 -13.14 -6.84 5.29
C MET A 1 -12.65 -6.48 3.87
N LEU A 2 -11.39 -6.08 3.71
CA LEU A 2 -10.79 -5.80 2.38
C LEU A 2 -9.33 -6.30 2.25
N ARG A 3 -8.76 -6.77 3.37
CA ARG A 3 -7.34 -7.09 3.48
C ARG A 3 -7.02 -8.37 2.72
N ASP A 4 -7.77 -9.42 3.02
CA ASP A 4 -7.50 -10.75 2.50
C ASP A 4 -7.85 -10.81 1.00
N GLU A 5 -8.89 -10.09 0.57
CA GLU A 5 -9.24 -9.90 -0.83
C GLU A 5 -8.17 -9.11 -1.60
N GLY A 6 -7.63 -8.03 -0.99
CA GLY A 6 -6.55 -7.25 -1.59
C GLY A 6 -5.27 -8.08 -1.78
N GLU A 7 -4.91 -8.89 -0.79
CA GLU A 7 -3.75 -9.79 -0.89
C GLU A 7 -3.96 -10.92 -1.89
N ALA A 8 -5.17 -11.48 -1.95
CA ALA A 8 -5.52 -12.44 -2.97
C ALA A 8 -5.44 -11.83 -4.38
N TYR A 9 -5.82 -10.56 -4.54
CA TYR A 9 -5.71 -9.86 -5.82
C TYR A 9 -4.26 -9.65 -6.24
N VAL A 10 -3.37 -9.25 -5.33
CA VAL A 10 -1.94 -9.12 -5.67
C VAL A 10 -1.34 -10.46 -6.09
N ARG A 11 -1.70 -11.56 -5.44
CA ARG A 11 -1.28 -12.91 -5.87
C ARG A 11 -1.75 -13.26 -7.28
N LYS A 12 -2.95 -12.81 -7.68
CA LYS A 12 -3.46 -13.00 -9.05
C LYS A 12 -2.66 -12.18 -10.06
N LEU A 13 -2.30 -10.94 -9.73
CA LEU A 13 -1.47 -10.09 -10.59
C LEU A 13 -0.06 -10.68 -10.77
N ASP A 14 0.55 -11.16 -9.68
CA ASP A 14 1.85 -11.84 -9.70
C ASP A 14 1.82 -13.11 -10.58
N ALA A 15 0.80 -13.96 -10.41
CA ALA A 15 0.59 -15.15 -11.24
C ALA A 15 0.36 -14.83 -12.72
N ALA A 16 -0.13 -13.63 -13.04
CA ALA A 16 -0.32 -13.14 -14.41
C ALA A 16 0.97 -12.52 -15.00
N GLY A 17 2.08 -12.48 -14.25
CA GLY A 17 3.36 -11.92 -14.68
C GLY A 17 3.43 -10.39 -14.59
N ALA A 18 2.50 -9.73 -13.90
CA ALA A 18 2.58 -8.31 -13.66
C ALA A 18 3.69 -8.00 -12.64
N ASN A 19 4.48 -6.95 -12.89
CA ASN A 19 5.47 -6.47 -11.91
C ASN A 19 4.74 -5.78 -10.75
N VAL A 20 4.53 -6.52 -9.64
CA VAL A 20 3.76 -6.07 -8.49
C VAL A 20 4.56 -6.07 -7.19
N VAL A 21 4.27 -5.09 -6.35
CA VAL A 21 4.79 -4.99 -4.98
C VAL A 21 3.61 -5.01 -4.02
N ALA A 22 3.62 -5.96 -3.08
CA ALA A 22 2.63 -6.04 -2.00
C ALA A 22 3.27 -5.70 -0.66
N THR A 23 2.63 -4.88 0.16
CA THR A 23 3.09 -4.61 1.52
C THR A 23 1.90 -4.44 2.45
N ARG A 24 1.91 -5.20 3.56
CA ARG A 24 0.93 -5.06 4.64
C ARG A 24 1.45 -4.10 5.70
N CYS A 25 0.68 -3.04 5.99
CA CYS A 25 0.94 -2.14 7.11
C CYS A 25 0.26 -2.68 8.38
N ASN A 26 0.99 -3.42 9.19
CA ASN A 26 0.45 -4.01 10.42
C ASN A 26 -0.01 -2.92 11.41
N GLY A 27 -1.06 -3.23 12.18
CA GLY A 27 -1.63 -2.32 13.17
C GLY A 27 -2.50 -1.20 12.60
N MET A 28 -2.65 -1.13 11.27
CA MET A 28 -3.45 -0.09 10.62
C MET A 28 -4.87 -0.56 10.28
N ILE A 29 -5.81 0.39 10.33
CA ILE A 29 -7.16 0.21 9.81
C ILE A 29 -7.25 0.64 8.34
N HIS A 30 -8.42 0.46 7.75
CA HIS A 30 -8.73 1.02 6.44
C HIS A 30 -8.62 2.56 6.44
N ASP A 31 -8.42 3.16 5.27
CA ASP A 31 -8.28 4.60 5.06
C ASP A 31 -7.15 5.31 5.83
N VAL A 32 -6.17 4.56 6.36
CA VAL A 32 -5.00 5.13 7.06
C VAL A 32 -4.25 6.20 6.24
N GLY A 33 -4.21 6.08 4.91
CA GLY A 33 -3.58 7.06 4.02
C GLY A 33 -4.44 8.29 3.71
N LEU A 34 -5.73 8.26 4.05
CA LEU A 34 -6.72 9.31 3.76
C LEU A 34 -7.09 10.11 5.03
N LEU A 35 -7.22 9.44 6.18
CA LEU A 35 -7.69 10.05 7.41
C LEU A 35 -6.63 10.98 8.03
N ASN A 36 -6.87 12.30 7.99
CA ASN A 36 -5.95 13.32 8.49
C ASN A 36 -5.55 13.12 9.97
N VAL A 37 -6.45 12.61 10.81
CA VAL A 37 -6.19 12.33 12.23
C VAL A 37 -5.09 11.27 12.43
N LEU A 38 -4.84 10.42 11.43
CA LEU A 38 -3.81 9.38 11.44
C LEU A 38 -2.52 9.77 10.71
N SER A 39 -2.45 10.97 10.11
CA SER A 39 -1.33 11.42 9.27
C SER A 39 0.01 11.54 10.02
N GLY A 40 -0.05 11.72 11.35
CA GLY A 40 1.11 11.81 12.23
C GLY A 40 1.74 10.46 12.57
N LEU A 41 1.03 9.33 12.37
CA LEU A 41 1.54 8.03 12.80
C LEU A 41 2.75 7.58 11.97
N PRO A 42 3.78 6.95 12.59
CA PRO A 42 4.95 6.47 11.86
C PRO A 42 4.60 5.53 10.70
N ALA A 43 3.67 4.59 10.92
CA ALA A 43 3.22 3.65 9.90
C ALA A 43 2.54 4.35 8.71
N THR A 44 1.70 5.36 8.95
CA THR A 44 1.05 6.17 7.89
C THR A 44 2.10 6.89 7.05
N ARG A 45 3.10 7.50 7.69
CA ARG A 45 4.17 8.22 6.99
C ARG A 45 5.06 7.27 6.18
N ALA A 46 5.40 6.11 6.74
CA ALA A 46 6.19 5.09 6.05
C ALA A 46 5.46 4.55 4.80
N ALA A 47 4.18 4.18 4.94
CA ALA A 47 3.36 3.71 3.83
C ALA A 47 3.25 4.75 2.71
N ARG A 48 3.00 6.02 3.07
CA ARG A 48 2.91 7.12 2.10
C ARG A 48 4.25 7.41 1.42
N HIS A 49 5.35 7.34 2.15
CA HIS A 49 6.69 7.51 1.57
C HIS A 49 6.98 6.38 0.58
N GLN A 50 6.75 5.13 0.95
CA GLN A 50 6.93 3.98 0.06
C GLN A 50 6.11 4.11 -1.24
N ALA A 51 4.84 4.47 -1.13
CA ALA A 51 3.99 4.70 -2.31
C ALA A 51 4.52 5.85 -3.18
N SER A 52 4.98 6.95 -2.56
CA SER A 52 5.52 8.11 -3.26
C SER A 52 6.82 7.77 -4.01
N GLU A 53 7.71 6.99 -3.40
CA GLU A 53 8.94 6.54 -4.05
C GLU A 53 8.66 5.56 -5.20
N ALA A 54 7.65 4.70 -5.08
CA ALA A 54 7.25 3.80 -6.16
C ALA A 54 6.70 4.56 -7.39
N LEU A 55 6.05 5.71 -7.17
CA LEU A 55 5.51 6.56 -8.24
C LEU A 55 6.55 7.45 -8.92
N LYS A 56 7.67 7.79 -8.25
CA LYS A 56 8.68 8.70 -8.80
C LYS A 56 9.35 8.20 -10.09
N PRO A 57 9.87 6.95 -10.18
CA PRO A 57 10.52 6.45 -11.38
C PRO A 57 9.63 6.44 -12.64
N PRO A 58 8.36 5.97 -12.61
CA PRO A 58 7.53 5.93 -13.82
C PRO A 58 7.02 7.30 -14.30
N LEU A 59 7.26 8.38 -13.55
CA LEU A 59 6.79 9.73 -13.87
C LEU A 59 7.91 10.68 -14.33
N LYS A 60 9.14 10.18 -14.47
CA LYS A 60 10.24 10.87 -15.16
C LYS A 60 10.30 10.41 -16.61
#